data_AF-A0A0G2H5U0-F1
#
_entry.id   AF-A0A0G2H5U0-F1
#
_cell.length_a   1.000
_cell.length_b   1.000
_cell.length_c   1.000
_cell.angle_alpha   90.00
_cell.angle_beta   90.00
_cell.angle_gamma   90.00
#
_symmetry.space_group_name_H-M   'P 1'
#
loop_
_entity.id
_entity.type
_entity.pdbx_description
1 polymer ?
#
loop_
_entity_poly.entity_id
_entity_poly.type
_entity_poly.pdbx_seq_one_letter_code
_entity_poly.pdbx_strand_id
1 'polypeptide(L)'
;MAHFPFHVKEHTLPCQHIRSYARATAHSQEDLLHLAVKQYIPIGNPNPKPGDVTIIGAHANGFPKELYEPLWEEILRRAESAGFSIRSIWIADVAHQGASGVLNEHKLGNDRLFALSPP
;
A
#
# COMPACT_ATOMS: atom_id res chain seq x y z
N MET A 1 2.75 -5.02 28.33
CA MET A 1 2.21 -4.42 27.09
C MET A 1 3.11 -4.89 25.95
N ALA A 2 2.58 -5.66 25.01
CA ALA A 2 3.36 -6.03 23.82
C ALA A 2 3.56 -4.77 22.97
N HIS A 3 4.80 -4.43 22.69
CA HIS A 3 5.15 -3.30 21.83
C HIS A 3 5.03 -3.74 20.38
N PHE A 4 4.47 -2.91 19.51
CA PHE A 4 4.38 -3.19 18.07
C PHE A 4 5.79 -3.45 17.50
N PRO A 5 6.08 -4.62 16.88
CA PRO A 5 7.46 -5.09 16.66
C PRO A 5 8.16 -4.45 15.45
N PHE A 6 7.65 -3.32 14.95
CA PHE A 6 8.13 -2.66 13.75
C PHE A 6 8.45 -1.18 13.97
N HIS A 7 9.50 -0.71 13.31
CA HIS A 7 9.64 0.70 12.96
C HIS A 7 8.84 0.97 11.68
N VAL A 8 7.84 1.85 11.77
CA VAL A 8 7.00 2.24 10.64
C VAL A 8 7.58 3.46 9.96
N LYS A 9 7.80 3.38 8.65
CA LYS A 9 8.13 4.52 7.79
C LYS A 9 7.01 4.75 6.80
N GLU A 10 6.64 6.00 6.61
CA GLU A 10 5.65 6.41 5.62
C GLU A 10 6.36 7.01 4.41
N HIS A 11 5.85 6.68 3.23
CA HIS A 11 6.36 7.13 1.95
C HIS A 11 5.22 7.64 1.09
N THR A 12 5.52 8.60 0.23
CA THR A 12 4.62 9.05 -0.83
C THR A 12 5.32 8.83 -2.16
N LEU A 13 4.71 8.07 -3.06
CA LEU A 13 5.28 7.73 -4.35
C LEU A 13 4.34 8.12 -5.50
N PRO A 14 4.85 8.56 -6.65
CA PRO A 14 4.02 8.81 -7.82
C PRO A 14 3.38 7.52 -8.34
N CYS A 15 2.11 7.59 -8.72
CA CYS A 15 1.42 6.54 -9.46
C CYS A 15 1.90 6.46 -10.92
N GLN A 16 1.60 5.32 -11.58
CA GLN A 16 1.71 5.22 -13.03
C GLN A 16 0.88 6.29 -13.75
N HIS A 17 1.37 6.75 -14.90
CA HIS A 17 0.72 7.77 -15.73
C HIS A 17 -0.30 7.16 -16.70
N ILE A 18 0.03 6.01 -17.30
CA ILE A 18 -0.88 5.31 -18.22
C ILE A 18 -1.99 4.64 -17.41
N ARG A 19 -3.25 4.97 -17.73
CA ARG A 19 -4.44 4.47 -17.03
C ARG A 19 -5.48 4.02 -18.06
N SER A 20 -6.18 2.94 -17.75
CA SER A 20 -7.11 2.31 -18.69
C SER A 20 -8.39 3.11 -18.94
N TYR A 21 -8.76 4.02 -18.04
CA TYR A 21 -10.01 4.78 -18.10
C TYR A 21 -9.77 6.22 -18.55
N ALA A 22 -10.53 6.66 -19.56
CA ALA A 22 -10.47 8.03 -20.08
C ALA A 22 -10.88 9.10 -19.05
N ARG A 23 -11.41 8.72 -17.88
CA ARG A 23 -11.67 9.64 -16.76
C ARG A 23 -11.13 9.10 -15.43
N ALA A 24 -9.96 8.47 -15.48
CA ALA A 24 -9.24 8.08 -14.27
C ALA A 24 -8.85 9.29 -13.39
N THR A 25 -8.71 10.46 -14.00
CA THR A 25 -8.41 11.73 -13.34
C THR A 25 -9.50 12.78 -13.60
N ALA A 26 -9.57 13.79 -12.74
CA ALA A 26 -10.63 14.81 -12.78
C ALA A 26 -10.43 15.87 -13.86
N HIS A 27 -9.18 16.23 -14.16
CA HIS A 27 -8.86 17.38 -15.00
C HIS A 27 -8.05 17.01 -16.24
N SER A 28 -6.85 16.45 -16.06
CA SER A 28 -5.95 16.06 -17.15
C SER A 28 -5.55 14.59 -17.05
N GLN A 29 -5.41 13.88 -18.18
CA GLN A 29 -4.86 12.51 -18.17
C GLN A 29 -3.45 12.47 -17.58
N GLU A 30 -2.72 13.58 -17.69
CA GLU A 30 -1.37 13.76 -17.15
C GLU A 30 -1.35 14.08 -15.66
N ASP A 31 -2.51 14.19 -15.00
CA ASP A 31 -2.54 14.45 -13.55
C ASP A 31 -1.80 13.34 -12.80
N LEU A 32 -0.82 13.77 -12.02
CA LEU A 32 0.00 12.90 -11.19
C LEU A 32 -0.72 12.57 -9.89
N LEU A 33 -1.17 11.32 -9.80
CA LEU A 33 -1.68 10.70 -8.57
C LEU A 33 -0.51 10.19 -7.72
N HIS A 34 -0.74 10.06 -6.41
CA HIS A 34 0.24 9.56 -5.45
C HIS A 34 -0.30 8.37 -4.65
N LEU A 35 0.61 7.47 -4.27
CA LEU A 35 0.37 6.38 -3.33
C LEU A 35 0.95 6.74 -1.97
N ALA A 36 0.14 6.64 -0.92
CA ALA A 36 0.59 6.59 0.46
C ALA A 36 1.00 5.14 0.79
N VAL A 37 2.26 4.96 1.18
CA VAL A 37 2.86 3.64 1.42
C VAL A 37 3.39 3.57 2.84
N LYS A 38 3.09 2.48 3.52
CA LYS A 38 3.72 2.13 4.80
C LYS A 38 4.75 1.03 4.60
N GLN A 39 5.92 1.25 5.20
CA GLN A 39 6.99 0.27 5.31
C GLN A 39 7.14 -0.10 6.78
N TYR A 40 7.03 -1.39 7.08
CA TYR A 40 7.25 -1.95 8.40
C TYR A 40 8.62 -2.63 8.43
N ILE A 41 9.53 -2.13 9.27
CA ILE A 41 10.89 -2.66 9.42
C ILE A 41 10.99 -3.35 10.78
N PRO A 42 11.25 -4.68 10.84
CA PRO A 42 11.34 -5.39 12.11
C PRO A 42 12.41 -4.80 13.03
N ILE A 43 12.07 -4.53 14.29
CA ILE A 43 13.02 -4.01 15.28
C ILE A 43 14.16 -5.00 15.53
N GLY A 44 13.87 -6.31 15.44
CA GLY A 44 14.87 -7.37 15.58
C GLY A 44 15.84 -7.53 14.40
N ASN A 45 15.59 -6.86 13.26
CA ASN A 45 16.44 -6.92 12.08
C ASN A 45 16.59 -5.56 11.38
N PRO A 46 17.20 -4.56 12.04
CA PRO A 46 17.30 -3.20 11.50
C PRO A 46 18.31 -3.10 10.33
N ASN A 47 19.23 -4.06 10.22
CA ASN A 47 20.26 -4.13 9.18
C ASN A 47 20.11 -5.46 8.41
N PRO A 48 19.19 -5.53 7.44
CA PRO A 48 18.87 -6.77 6.75
C PRO A 48 20.06 -7.30 5.93
N LYS A 49 20.13 -8.63 5.81
CA LYS A 49 21.20 -9.36 5.13
C LYS A 49 20.73 -9.92 3.78
N PRO A 50 21.65 -10.27 2.86
CA PRO A 50 21.30 -11.02 1.67
C PRO A 50 20.55 -12.31 2.04
N GLY A 51 19.41 -12.56 1.40
CA GLY A 51 18.51 -13.67 1.71
C GLY A 51 17.27 -13.27 2.52
N ASP A 52 17.26 -12.11 3.18
CA ASP A 52 16.08 -11.65 3.93
C ASP A 52 14.91 -11.32 2.99
N VAL A 53 13.72 -11.71 3.40
CA VAL A 53 12.51 -11.61 2.58
C VAL A 53 11.88 -10.22 2.68
N THR A 54 11.47 -9.66 1.54
CA THR A 54 10.59 -8.49 1.49
C THR A 54 9.20 -8.93 1.10
N ILE A 55 8.20 -8.48 1.84
CA ILE A 55 6.78 -8.74 1.55
C ILE A 55 6.16 -7.47 0.99
N ILE A 56 5.41 -7.60 -0.11
CA ILE A 56 4.60 -6.52 -0.68
C ILE A 56 3.14 -6.94 -0.55
N GLY A 57 2.41 -6.28 0.33
CA GLY A 57 0.99 -6.46 0.56
C GLY A 57 0.15 -5.56 -0.33
N ALA A 58 -1.08 -6.01 -0.59
CA ALA A 58 -2.14 -5.23 -1.22
C ALA A 58 -3.41 -5.41 -0.39
N HIS A 59 -4.10 -4.31 -0.09
CA HIS A 59 -5.33 -4.35 0.69
C HIS A 59 -6.53 -4.67 -0.20
N ALA A 60 -7.59 -5.23 0.40
CA ALA A 60 -8.88 -5.39 -0.26
C ALA A 60 -9.63 -4.06 -0.36
N ASN A 61 -10.53 -3.96 -1.33
CA ASN A 61 -11.37 -2.76 -1.53
C ASN A 61 -12.16 -2.41 -0.26
N GLY A 62 -12.06 -1.17 0.21
CA GLY A 62 -12.76 -0.68 1.40
C GLY A 62 -12.07 -0.99 2.73
N PHE A 63 -10.91 -1.66 2.69
CA PHE A 63 -10.13 -2.00 3.89
C PHE A 63 -8.85 -1.17 3.93
N PRO A 64 -8.65 -0.30 4.95
CA PRO A 64 -7.40 0.44 5.11
C PRO A 64 -6.21 -0.50 5.30
N LYS A 65 -5.03 -0.10 4.78
CA LYS A 65 -3.81 -0.90 4.88
C LYS A 65 -3.37 -1.21 6.32
N GLU A 66 -3.72 -0.38 7.28
CA GLU A 66 -3.41 -0.54 8.72
C GLU A 66 -4.17 -1.72 9.34
N LEU A 67 -5.30 -2.15 8.77
CA LEU A 67 -6.05 -3.29 9.27
C LEU A 67 -5.23 -4.60 9.28
N TYR A 68 -4.19 -4.66 8.46
CA TYR A 68 -3.31 -5.81 8.33
C TYR A 68 -2.16 -5.82 9.35
N GLU A 69 -2.01 -4.79 10.19
CA GLU A 69 -0.93 -4.71 11.19
C GLU A 69 -0.85 -5.96 12.10
N PRO A 70 -1.96 -6.51 12.65
CA PRO A 70 -1.90 -7.74 13.43
C PRO A 70 -1.43 -8.97 12.62
N LEU A 71 -1.73 -9.00 11.31
CA LEU A 71 -1.24 -10.06 10.43
C LEU A 71 0.27 -9.97 10.23
N TRP A 72 0.82 -8.76 10.12
CA TRP A 72 2.27 -8.55 10.02
C TRP A 72 3.01 -9.05 11.26
N GLU A 73 2.46 -8.82 12.45
CA GLU A 73 3.02 -9.35 13.71
C GLU A 73 3.08 -10.88 13.71
N GLU A 74 1.98 -11.54 13.34
CA GLU A 74 1.92 -13.00 13.30
C GLU A 74 2.84 -13.59 12.22
N ILE A 75 2.93 -12.94 11.05
CA ILE A 75 3.87 -13.33 9.99
C ILE A 75 5.31 -13.23 10.46
N LEU A 76 5.68 -12.14 11.15
CA LEU A 76 7.03 -11.97 11.71
C LEU A 76 7.37 -13.08 12.71
N ARG A 77 6.45 -13.38 13.64
CA ARG A 77 6.61 -14.45 14.63
C ARG A 77 6.75 -15.84 13.98
N ARG A 78 5.97 -16.10 12.93
CA ARG A 78 6.04 -17.37 12.19
C ARG A 78 7.30 -17.49 11.34
N ALA A 79 7.79 -16.39 10.78
CA ALA A 79 9.02 -16.37 9.99
C ALA A 79 10.23 -16.82 10.83
N GLU A 80 10.34 -16.32 12.07
CA GLU A 80 11.37 -16.75 13.02
C GLU A 80 11.31 -18.26 13.27
N SER A 81 10.11 -18.80 13.48
CA SER A 81 9.89 -20.24 13.70
C SER A 81 10.19 -21.08 12.44
N ALA A 82 10.03 -20.49 11.26
CA ALA A 82 10.28 -21.12 9.96
C ALA A 82 11.74 -20.96 9.49
N GLY A 83 12.58 -20.23 10.23
CA GLY A 83 14.01 -20.10 9.94
C GLY A 83 14.35 -19.10 8.83
N PHE A 84 13.48 -18.13 8.53
CA PHE A 84 13.81 -17.03 7.62
C PHE A 84 13.53 -15.67 8.28
N SER A 85 14.32 -14.67 7.89
CA SER A 85 14.18 -13.30 8.40
C SER A 85 13.41 -12.43 7.42
N ILE A 86 12.57 -11.57 7.96
CA ILE A 86 11.91 -10.52 7.19
C ILE A 86 12.77 -9.27 7.26
N ARG A 87 13.01 -8.68 6.09
CA ARG A 87 13.67 -7.38 5.93
C ARG A 87 12.69 -6.25 6.13
N SER A 88 11.56 -6.31 5.44
CA SER A 88 10.51 -5.29 5.52
C SER A 88 9.22 -5.76 4.87
N ILE A 89 8.11 -5.18 5.34
CA ILE A 89 6.79 -5.37 4.75
C ILE A 89 6.34 -4.01 4.19
N TRP A 90 5.85 -3.99 2.96
CA TRP A 90 5.38 -2.78 2.28
C TRP A 90 3.92 -2.95 1.91
N ILE A 91 3.11 -1.93 2.14
CA ILE A 91 1.73 -1.90 1.67
C ILE A 91 1.35 -0.47 1.32
N ALA A 92 0.72 -0.31 0.16
CA ALA A 92 0.23 0.97 -0.34
C ALA A 92 -1.29 0.98 -0.32
N ASP A 93 -1.88 2.12 0.02
CA ASP A 93 -3.29 2.34 -0.31
C ASP A 93 -3.41 2.55 -1.82
N VAL A 94 -4.37 1.91 -2.47
CA VAL A 94 -4.65 2.17 -3.89
C VAL A 94 -5.04 3.65 -4.09
N ALA A 95 -4.77 4.20 -5.27
CA ALA A 95 -4.77 5.65 -5.52
C ALA A 95 -6.04 6.41 -5.07
N HIS A 96 -7.19 5.75 -4.99
CA HIS A 96 -8.49 6.36 -4.66
C HIS A 96 -9.02 5.98 -3.26
N GLN A 97 -8.23 5.30 -2.42
CA GLN A 97 -8.66 4.85 -1.09
C GLN A 97 -7.68 5.24 0.00
N GLY A 98 -8.14 5.19 1.25
CA GLY A 98 -7.31 5.47 2.43
C GLY A 98 -6.59 6.81 2.32
N ALA A 99 -5.32 6.84 2.74
CA ALA A 99 -4.50 8.04 2.70
C ALA A 99 -4.16 8.45 1.25
N SER A 100 -4.01 7.50 0.33
CA SER A 100 -3.83 7.83 -1.11
C SER A 100 -5.03 8.60 -1.67
N GLY A 101 -6.24 8.22 -1.30
CA GLY A 101 -7.46 8.91 -1.70
C GLY A 101 -7.48 10.36 -1.23
N VAL A 102 -7.04 10.61 0.01
CA VAL A 102 -6.89 11.97 0.56
C VAL A 102 -5.83 12.76 -0.20
N LEU A 103 -4.64 12.16 -0.46
CA LEU A 103 -3.58 12.81 -1.26
C LEU A 103 -4.04 13.21 -2.67
N ASN A 104 -5.04 12.50 -3.20
CA ASN A 104 -5.53 12.67 -4.56
C ASN A 104 -6.91 13.31 -4.64
N GLU A 105 -7.46 13.82 -3.54
CA GLU A 105 -8.89 14.18 -3.42
C GLU A 105 -9.41 15.09 -4.55
N HIS A 106 -8.57 15.99 -5.06
CA HIS A 106 -8.92 16.92 -6.14
C HIS A 106 -8.60 16.41 -7.54
N LYS A 107 -7.90 15.28 -7.66
CA LYS A 107 -7.42 14.72 -8.94
C LYS A 107 -8.15 13.46 -9.35
N LEU A 108 -8.93 12.84 -8.46
CA LEU A 108 -9.66 11.61 -8.75
C LEU A 108 -10.82 11.86 -9.71
N GLY A 109 -10.80 11.18 -10.85
CA GLY A 109 -11.89 11.23 -11.81
C GLY A 109 -13.07 10.36 -11.37
N ASN A 110 -14.24 10.66 -11.94
CA ASN A 110 -15.45 9.87 -11.77
C ASN A 110 -15.89 9.36 -13.13
N ASP A 111 -15.29 8.25 -13.57
CA ASP A 111 -15.74 7.55 -14.76
C ASP A 111 -17.04 6.78 -14.45
N ARG A 112 -18.13 7.13 -15.13
CA ARG A 112 -19.45 6.52 -14.93
C ARG A 112 -19.70 5.35 -15.87
N LEU A 113 -18.70 4.52 -16.13
CA LEU A 113 -18.82 3.49 -17.18
C LEU A 113 -19.91 2.43 -16.90
N PHE A 114 -20.38 2.29 -15.65
CA PHE A 114 -21.52 1.41 -15.36
C PHE A 114 -22.88 1.92 -15.88
N ALA A 115 -23.00 3.19 -16.28
CA ALA A 115 -24.27 3.77 -16.71
C ALA A 115 -24.44 3.91 -18.23
N LEU A 116 -23.41 3.57 -19.04
CA LEU A 116 -23.39 3.86 -20.48
C LEU A 116 -22.93 2.71 -21.38
N SER A 117 -22.85 1.48 -20.88
CA SER A 117 -22.78 0.33 -21.79
C SER A 117 -24.10 0.25 -22.58
N PRO A 118 -24.10 0.41 -23.93
CA PRO A 118 -25.28 0.05 -24.72
C PRO A 118 -25.53 -1.47 -24.58
N PRO A 119 -26.79 -1.92 -24.74
CA PRO A 119 -27.14 -3.34 -24.68
C PRO A 119 -26.39 -4.18 -25.71
#